data_AF-A0A4Y2TIK5-F1
#
_entry.id   AF-A0A4Y2TIK5-F1
#
_cell.length_a   1.000
_cell.length_b   1.000
_cell.length_c   1.000
_cell.angle_alpha   90.00
_cell.angle_beta   90.00
_cell.angle_gamma   90.00
#
_symmetry.space_group_name_H-M   'P 1'
#
loop_
_entity.id
_entity.type
_entity.pdbx_description
1 polymer ?
#
loop_
_entity_poly.entity_id
_entity_poly.type
_entity_poly.pdbx_seq_one_letter_code
_entity_poly.pdbx_strand_id
1 'polypeptide(L)'
;ELLDEEAIIRCKEWVRKKVKLEKKVTGKKEKEIIKVIKENKQWNSKELVACFQEDMKAFKKHVFNIQQQYKAYRTCIDNLDENEAVVQIDFRENCNCKLSEEDQSHHFGDSRNQVSYM
;
A
#
# COMPACT_ATOMS: atom_id res chain seq x y z
N GLU A 1 30.48 10.72 -4.50
CA GLU A 1 30.70 9.33 -4.95
C GLU A 1 29.51 8.94 -5.80
N LEU A 2 29.73 8.77 -7.10
CA LEU A 2 28.69 8.28 -8.03
C LEU A 2 28.53 6.79 -7.74
N LEU A 3 27.33 6.36 -7.39
CA LEU A 3 26.97 4.94 -7.39
C LEU A 3 27.34 4.40 -8.77
N ASP A 4 28.12 3.33 -8.81
CA ASP A 4 28.45 2.62 -10.04
C ASP A 4 27.14 2.24 -10.75
N GLU A 5 26.91 2.77 -11.96
CA GLU A 5 25.63 2.64 -12.69
C GLU A 5 25.29 1.19 -13.02
N GLU A 6 26.26 0.28 -12.92
CA GLU A 6 26.11 -1.15 -13.18
C GLU A 6 26.13 -2.02 -11.91
N ALA A 7 26.22 -1.40 -10.72
CA ALA A 7 26.20 -2.14 -9.46
C ALA A 7 24.90 -2.96 -9.32
N ILE A 8 25.06 -4.28 -9.18
CA ILE A 8 23.96 -5.22 -8.99
C ILE A 8 23.59 -5.26 -7.51
N ILE A 9 22.37 -4.83 -7.19
CA ILE A 9 21.83 -4.81 -5.84
C ILE A 9 20.86 -5.98 -5.70
N ARG A 10 21.11 -6.85 -4.71
CA ARG A 10 20.24 -8.00 -4.41
C ARG A 10 19.35 -7.66 -3.21
N CYS A 11 18.04 -7.69 -3.41
CA CYS A 11 17.08 -7.40 -2.35
C CYS A 11 15.95 -8.43 -2.31
N LYS A 12 15.11 -8.35 -1.28
CA LYS A 12 13.89 -9.14 -1.17
C LYS A 12 12.69 -8.21 -1.28
N GLU A 13 11.80 -8.49 -2.22
CA GLU A 13 10.59 -7.69 -2.47
C GLU A 13 9.34 -8.57 -2.30
N TRP A 14 8.25 -7.97 -1.80
CA TRP A 14 6.94 -8.63 -1.76
C TRP A 14 6.23 -8.42 -3.10
N VAL A 15 6.02 -9.49 -3.85
CA VAL A 15 5.42 -9.45 -5.19
C VAL A 15 4.08 -10.19 -5.18
N ARG A 16 3.08 -9.64 -5.87
CA ARG A 16 1.81 -10.31 -6.13
C ARG A 16 1.96 -11.23 -7.33
N LYS A 17 1.81 -12.54 -7.13
CA LYS A 17 1.80 -13.52 -8.23
C LYS A 17 0.48 -14.27 -8.29
N LYS A 18 0.04 -14.54 -9.52
CA LYS A 18 -1.06 -15.46 -9.79
C LYS A 18 -0.55 -16.89 -9.64
N VAL A 19 -1.15 -17.65 -8.74
CA VAL A 19 -0.83 -19.06 -8.50
C VAL A 19 -2.08 -19.89 -8.81
N LYS A 20 -1.91 -20.92 -9.64
CA LYS A 20 -2.97 -21.90 -9.91
C LYS A 20 -3.00 -22.92 -8.78
N LEU A 21 -4.18 -23.10 -8.16
CA LEU A 21 -4.40 -24.19 -7.21
C LEU A 21 -5.31 -25.25 -7.82
N GLU A 22 -4.87 -26.50 -7.76
CA GLU A 22 -5.70 -27.67 -8.05
C GLU A 22 -6.48 -28.07 -6.79
N LYS A 23 -7.82 -28.01 -6.84
CA LYS A 23 -8.66 -28.61 -5.79
C LYS A 23 -8.79 -30.11 -6.04
N LYS A 24 -8.38 -30.94 -5.07
CA LYS A 24 -8.49 -32.40 -5.12
C LYS A 24 -9.88 -32.97 -4.74
N VAL A 25 -10.88 -32.14 -4.46
CA VAL A 25 -12.20 -32.64 -4.04
C VAL A 25 -13.28 -32.14 -4.99
N THR A 26 -13.77 -33.09 -5.80
CA THR A 26 -15.02 -33.09 -6.57
C THR A 26 -15.18 -31.98 -7.62
N GLY A 27 -14.76 -32.28 -8.86
CA GLY A 27 -14.99 -31.45 -10.04
C GLY A 27 -13.87 -30.45 -10.30
N LYS A 28 -12.93 -30.82 -11.18
CA LYS A 28 -11.79 -30.00 -11.64
C LYS A 28 -12.25 -28.59 -12.06
N LYS A 29 -12.08 -27.60 -11.19
CA LYS A 29 -12.07 -26.19 -11.55
C LYS A 29 -10.76 -25.60 -11.04
N GLU A 30 -9.87 -25.26 -11.97
CA GLU A 30 -8.67 -24.47 -11.66
C GLU A 30 -9.14 -23.13 -11.09
N LYS A 31 -8.67 -22.78 -9.89
CA LYS A 31 -8.85 -21.42 -9.35
C LYS A 31 -7.51 -20.72 -9.38
N GLU A 32 -7.44 -19.64 -10.15
CA GLU A 32 -6.33 -18.68 -10.05
C GLU A 32 -6.53 -17.82 -8.82
N ILE A 33 -5.53 -17.80 -7.95
CA ILE A 33 -5.51 -16.91 -6.78
C ILE A 33 -4.29 -16.01 -6.85
N ILE A 34 -4.41 -14.79 -6.32
CA ILE A 34 -3.28 -13.89 -6.15
C ILE A 34 -2.69 -14.14 -4.77
N LYS A 35 -1.40 -14.46 -4.72
CA LYS A 35 -0.62 -14.59 -3.48
C LYS A 35 0.45 -13.51 -3.44
N VAL A 36 0.65 -12.94 -2.27
CA VAL A 36 1.80 -12.06 -1.99
C VAL A 36 2.93 -12.96 -1.50
N ILE A 37 4.06 -12.94 -2.20
CA ILE A 37 5.21 -13.79 -1.88
C ILE A 37 6.47 -12.94 -1.82
N LYS A 38 7.38 -13.28 -0.90
CA LYS A 38 8.67 -12.61 -0.76
C LYS A 38 9.67 -13.26 -1.70
N GLU A 39 10.15 -12.51 -2.68
CA GLU A 39 11.06 -13.03 -3.70
C GLU A 39 12.39 -12.29 -3.67
N ASN A 40 13.46 -13.00 -4.03
CA ASN A 40 14.75 -12.38 -4.27
C ASN A 40 14.72 -11.69 -5.63
N LYS A 41 15.04 -10.40 -5.66
CA LYS A 41 15.13 -9.60 -6.88
C LYS A 41 16.52 -9.01 -6.99
N GLN A 42 16.97 -8.90 -8.22
CA GLN A 42 18.20 -8.18 -8.56
C GLN A 42 17.80 -6.93 -9.31
N TRP A 43 18.37 -5.81 -8.88
CA TRP A 43 18.20 -4.51 -9.51
C TRP A 43 19.58 -4.04 -9.96
N ASN A 44 19.63 -3.31 -11.07
CA ASN A 44 20.76 -2.44 -11.29
C ASN A 44 20.56 -1.12 -10.50
N SER A 45 21.65 -0.45 -10.16
CA SER A 45 21.60 0.80 -9.38
C SER A 45 20.82 1.92 -10.07
N LYS A 46 20.95 2.06 -11.39
CA LYS A 46 20.23 3.05 -12.22
C LYS A 46 18.71 2.85 -12.23
N GLU A 47 18.24 1.61 -12.38
CA GLU A 47 16.83 1.25 -12.30
C GLU A 47 16.26 1.56 -10.92
N LEU A 48 17.02 1.23 -9.87
CA LEU A 48 16.61 1.53 -8.50
C LEU A 48 16.49 3.04 -8.24
N VAL A 49 17.45 3.83 -8.74
CA VAL A 49 17.39 5.30 -8.65
C VAL A 49 16.20 5.85 -9.44
N ALA A 50 15.91 5.32 -10.62
CA ALA A 50 14.74 5.73 -11.40
C ALA A 50 13.43 5.42 -10.67
N CYS A 51 13.30 4.22 -10.10
CA CYS A 51 12.15 3.86 -9.26
C CYS A 51 12.01 4.80 -8.06
N PHE A 52 13.11 5.08 -7.35
CA PHE A 52 13.10 6.02 -6.23
C PHE A 52 12.64 7.43 -6.64
N GLN A 53 13.08 7.91 -7.81
CA GLN A 53 12.68 9.22 -8.31
C GLN A 53 11.18 9.28 -8.65
N GLU A 54 10.60 8.20 -9.19
CA GLU A 54 9.15 8.09 -9.40
C GLU A 54 8.39 8.06 -8.07
N ASP A 55 8.82 7.23 -7.12
CA ASP A 55 8.21 7.15 -5.79
C ASP A 55 8.26 8.49 -5.06
N MET A 56 9.36 9.23 -5.23
CA MET A 56 9.54 10.56 -4.65
C MET A 56 8.49 11.56 -5.17
N LYS A 57 8.05 11.45 -6.43
CA LYS A 57 6.97 12.31 -6.97
C LYS A 57 5.66 12.03 -6.24
N ALA A 58 5.30 10.75 -6.08
CA ALA A 58 4.11 10.35 -5.35
C ALA A 58 4.17 10.78 -3.88
N PHE A 59 5.33 10.61 -3.23
CA PHE A 59 5.55 11.03 -1.85
C PHE A 59 5.38 12.55 -1.68
N LYS A 60 5.98 13.35 -2.56
CA LYS A 60 5.83 14.82 -2.51
C LYS A 60 4.37 15.25 -2.66
N LYS A 61 3.64 14.65 -3.60
CA LYS A 61 2.19 14.89 -3.76
C LYS A 61 1.43 14.52 -2.49
N HIS A 62 1.77 13.38 -1.89
CA HIS A 62 1.14 12.93 -0.64
C HIS A 62 1.35 13.92 0.51
N VAL A 63 2.60 14.36 0.73
CA VAL A 63 2.93 15.35 1.77
C VAL A 63 2.19 16.67 1.54
N PHE A 64 2.20 17.16 0.29
CA PHE A 64 1.47 18.37 -0.07
C PHE A 64 -0.03 18.25 0.25
N ASN A 65 -0.65 17.14 -0.15
CA ASN A 65 -2.07 16.90 0.10
C ASN A 65 -2.39 16.91 1.59
N ILE A 66 -1.59 16.22 2.42
CA ILE A 66 -1.77 16.23 3.88
C ILE A 66 -1.72 17.65 4.44
N GLN A 67 -0.73 18.44 4.02
CA GLN A 67 -0.56 19.81 4.50
C GLN A 67 -1.76 20.69 4.12
N GLN A 68 -2.25 20.58 2.88
CA GLN A 68 -3.41 21.35 2.43
C GLN A 68 -4.70 20.91 3.13
N GLN A 69 -4.90 19.60 3.28
CA GLN A 69 -6.06 19.04 3.99
C GLN A 69 -6.07 19.49 5.46
N TYR A 70 -4.92 19.43 6.13
CA TYR A 70 -4.80 19.88 7.51
C TYR A 70 -5.08 21.38 7.64
N LYS A 71 -4.57 22.20 6.71
CA LYS A 71 -4.84 23.63 6.70
C LYS A 71 -6.33 23.93 6.50
N ALA A 72 -6.96 23.27 5.53
CA ALA A 72 -8.40 23.43 5.27
C ALA A 72 -9.24 23.01 6.48
N TYR A 73 -8.91 21.86 7.07
CA TYR A 73 -9.54 21.38 8.31
C TYR A 73 -9.40 22.41 9.45
N ARG A 74 -8.20 22.95 9.66
CA ARG A 74 -7.98 23.99 10.67
C ARG A 74 -8.81 25.23 10.42
N THR A 75 -8.85 25.73 9.19
CA THR A 75 -9.71 26.85 8.82
C THR A 75 -11.19 26.57 9.11
N CYS A 76 -11.69 25.35 8.86
CA CYS A 76 -13.07 25.00 9.20
C CYS A 76 -13.32 24.99 10.72
N ILE A 77 -12.41 24.42 11.50
CA ILE A 77 -12.53 24.35 12.96
C ILE A 77 -12.43 25.74 13.60
N ASP A 78 -11.52 26.57 13.12
CA ASP A 78 -11.26 27.90 13.70
C ASP A 78 -12.39 28.91 13.40
N ASN A 79 -13.24 28.64 12.40
CA ASN A 79 -14.38 29.49 12.02
C ASN A 79 -15.73 28.83 12.33
N LEU A 80 -15.76 27.84 13.23
CA LEU A 80 -17.00 27.15 13.58
C LEU A 80 -17.88 28.04 14.47
N ASP A 81 -19.15 28.19 14.10
CA ASP A 81 -20.11 28.93 14.92
C ASP A 81 -20.56 28.12 16.15
N GLU A 82 -21.07 28.80 17.17
CA GLU A 82 -21.51 28.20 18.44
C GLU A 82 -22.64 27.16 18.30
N ASN A 83 -23.33 27.15 17.16
CA ASN A 83 -24.43 26.23 16.84
C ASN A 83 -24.02 25.15 15.82
N GLU A 84 -22.75 25.09 15.43
CA GLU A 84 -22.23 24.13 14.47
C GLU A 84 -21.33 23.07 15.15
N ALA A 85 -21.20 21.92 14.52
CA ALA A 85 -20.33 20.84 14.99
C ALA A 85 -19.62 20.18 13.79
N VAL A 86 -18.35 19.80 13.98
CA VAL A 86 -17.56 19.11 12.96
C VAL A 86 -17.42 17.63 13.30
N VAL A 87 -17.76 16.77 12.35
CA VAL A 87 -17.50 15.32 12.43
C VAL A 87 -16.30 15.00 11.56
N GLN A 88 -15.16 14.76 12.19
CA GLN A 88 -13.95 14.29 11.50
C GLN A 88 -13.97 12.76 11.40
N ILE A 89 -13.93 12.23 10.18
CA ILE A 89 -13.86 10.78 9.93
C ILE A 89 -12.46 10.47 9.37
N ASP A 90 -11.61 9.84 10.17
CA ASP A 90 -10.29 9.37 9.71
C ASP A 90 -10.38 7.93 9.16
N PHE A 91 -10.19 7.79 7.85
CA PHE A 91 -10.19 6.50 7.17
C PHE A 91 -8.85 5.73 7.30
N ARG A 92 -7.75 6.38 7.72
CA ARG A 92 -6.47 5.70 7.97
C ARG A 92 -6.53 4.84 9.23
N GLU A 93 -7.10 5.36 10.31
CA GLU A 93 -7.33 4.56 11.53
C GLU A 93 -8.38 3.47 11.30
N ASN A 94 -9.39 3.73 10.46
CA ASN A 94 -10.41 2.72 10.18
C ASN A 94 -9.83 1.51 9.39
N CYS A 95 -8.75 1.70 8.62
CA CYS A 95 -7.98 0.59 8.06
C CYS A 95 -7.20 -0.17 9.13
N ASN A 96 -6.56 0.53 10.08
CA ASN A 96 -5.88 -0.11 11.21
C ASN A 96 -6.86 -0.86 12.12
N CYS A 97 -8.08 -0.37 12.33
CA CYS A 97 -9.08 -1.05 13.17
C CYS A 97 -9.65 -2.29 12.49
N LYS A 98 -9.99 -2.23 11.19
CA LYS A 98 -10.32 -3.44 10.40
C LYS A 98 -9.17 -4.44 10.34
N LEU A 99 -7.93 -3.94 10.20
CA LEU A 99 -6.74 -4.78 10.23
C LEU A 99 -6.38 -5.24 11.64
N SER A 100 -6.80 -4.58 12.72
CA SER A 100 -6.49 -5.01 14.09
C SER A 100 -7.35 -6.19 14.54
N GLU A 101 -8.63 -6.24 14.10
CA GLU A 101 -9.46 -7.43 14.25
C GLU A 101 -9.05 -8.54 13.27
N GLU A 102 -8.54 -8.17 12.07
CA GLU A 102 -8.05 -9.15 11.09
C GLU A 102 -6.59 -9.59 11.28
N ASP A 103 -5.73 -8.91 12.07
CA ASP A 103 -4.27 -9.13 12.06
C ASP A 103 -3.88 -10.56 12.44
N GLN A 104 -4.65 -11.19 13.34
CA GLN A 104 -4.44 -12.58 13.73
C GLN A 104 -4.81 -13.59 12.61
N SER A 105 -5.59 -13.17 11.61
CA SER A 105 -6.02 -14.00 10.48
C SER A 105 -5.43 -13.59 9.12
N HIS A 106 -4.97 -12.34 8.98
CA HIS A 106 -4.45 -11.77 7.74
C HIS A 106 -2.99 -12.15 7.47
N HIS A 107 -2.25 -12.52 8.52
CA HIS A 107 -0.86 -12.98 8.40
C HIS A 107 -0.72 -14.34 7.67
N PHE A 108 -1.78 -15.15 7.59
CA PHE A 108 -1.76 -16.44 6.89
C PHE A 108 -3.04 -16.73 6.11
N GLY A 109 -3.19 -16.05 4.97
CA GLY A 109 -3.77 -16.69 3.79
C GLY A 109 -5.27 -16.52 3.56
N ASP A 110 -5.69 -15.34 3.12
CA ASP A 110 -6.87 -15.27 2.26
C ASP A 110 -6.63 -14.44 1.01
N SER A 111 -6.90 -15.08 -0.13
CA SER A 111 -6.84 -14.55 -1.49
C SER A 111 -8.02 -13.60 -1.76
N ARG A 112 -8.22 -12.57 -0.92
CA ARG A 112 -9.28 -11.57 -1.13
C ARG A 112 -8.74 -10.39 -1.94
N ASN A 113 -9.61 -9.85 -2.79
CA ASN A 113 -9.31 -8.65 -3.57
C ASN A 113 -8.97 -7.51 -2.62
N GLN A 114 -7.69 -7.19 -2.53
CA GLN A 114 -7.23 -6.04 -1.77
C GLN A 114 -7.83 -4.78 -2.40
N VAL A 115 -8.57 -4.02 -1.62
CA VAL A 115 -9.09 -2.73 -2.07
C VAL A 115 -7.92 -1.74 -2.06
N SER A 116 -7.29 -1.52 -3.21
CA SER A 116 -6.33 -0.44 -3.39
C SER A 116 -7.09 0.82 -3.81
N TYR A 117 -7.24 1.78 -2.90
CA TYR A 117 -7.62 3.14 -3.28
C TYR A 117 -6.35 3.89 -3.71
N MET A 118 -6.28 4.24 -4.99
CA MET A 118 -5.37 5.28 -5.53
C MET A 118 -5.90 6.66 -5.21
#